data_AF-A0A1E5T8H0-F1
#
_entry.id   AF-A0A1E5T8H0-F1
#
_cell.length_a   1.000
_cell.length_b   1.000
_cell.length_c   1.000
_cell.angle_alpha   90.00
_cell.angle_beta   90.00
_cell.angle_gamma   90.00
#
_symmetry.space_group_name_H-M   'P 1'
#
loop_
_entity.id
_entity.type
_entity.pdbx_description
1 polymer ?
#
loop_
_entity_poly.entity_id
_entity_poly.type
_entity_poly.pdbx_seq_one_letter_code
_entity_poly.pdbx_strand_id
1 'polypeptide(L)'
;MDLKYCPACKNDNNSKVDFCIKCDFPLTGTEKDKSIRIGKFIGKKGIIFDADNSLEKSRKLLYYAAAFFILGIIINFSSLTNNILALGFNISIAMVILTCGILIKKAPLVFLLIPLILLLSIYGLNYMYDPTSLPRGIFFKLLIIGSLIYSIYNYLASEKFKKKYNY
;
A
#
# COMPACT_ATOMS: atom_id res chain seq x y z
N MET A 1 -4.91 -27.63 31.94
CA MET A 1 -4.36 -26.71 30.93
C MET A 1 -4.11 -25.37 31.60
N ASP A 2 -2.88 -24.87 31.53
CA ASP A 2 -2.48 -23.64 32.19
C ASP A 2 -3.13 -22.44 31.49
N LEU A 3 -4.16 -21.86 32.12
CA LEU A 3 -5.02 -20.78 31.60
C LEU A 3 -4.29 -19.44 31.39
N LYS A 4 -2.97 -19.42 31.59
CA LYS A 4 -2.15 -18.23 31.42
C LYS A 4 -1.83 -17.94 29.95
N TYR A 5 -1.60 -18.97 29.14
CA TYR A 5 -1.15 -18.78 27.75
C TYR A 5 -2.31 -18.67 26.75
N CYS A 6 -2.38 -17.57 25.99
CA CYS A 6 -3.39 -17.40 24.95
C CYS A 6 -3.00 -18.15 23.66
N PRO A 7 -3.80 -19.12 23.18
CA PRO A 7 -3.48 -19.86 21.95
C PRO A 7 -3.56 -18.99 20.68
N ALA A 8 -4.34 -17.91 20.71
CA ALA A 8 -4.53 -17.03 19.55
C ALA A 8 -3.37 -16.03 19.37
N CYS A 9 -3.02 -15.28 20.42
CA CYS A 9 -2.01 -14.22 20.34
C CYS A 9 -0.70 -14.52 21.06
N LYS A 10 -0.55 -15.73 21.64
CA LYS A 10 0.64 -16.19 22.36
C LYS A 10 1.05 -15.32 23.56
N ASN A 11 0.11 -14.50 24.05
CA ASN A 11 0.32 -13.66 25.22
C ASN A 11 0.25 -14.49 26.50
N ASP A 12 1.14 -14.18 27.45
CA ASP A 12 1.08 -14.70 28.81
C ASP A 12 0.19 -13.78 29.66
N ASN A 13 -0.86 -14.34 30.24
CA ASN A 13 -1.75 -13.62 31.15
C ASN A 13 -1.33 -13.98 32.57
N ASN A 14 -0.91 -12.97 33.34
CA ASN A 14 -0.40 -13.13 34.71
C ASN A 14 -1.42 -13.77 35.69
N SER A 15 -2.71 -13.80 35.35
CA SER A 15 -3.79 -14.34 36.18
C SER A 15 -4.80 -15.14 35.33
N LYS A 16 -5.60 -16.00 35.99
CA LYS A 16 -6.77 -16.64 35.35
C LYS A 16 -7.76 -15.53 34.98
N VAL A 17 -7.78 -15.17 33.69
CA VAL A 17 -8.70 -14.19 33.11
C VAL A 17 -9.68 -14.91 32.20
N ASP A 18 -10.93 -14.47 32.17
CA ASP A 18 -11.94 -15.06 31.27
C ASP A 18 -11.66 -14.73 29.80
N PHE A 19 -11.03 -13.57 29.57
CA PHE A 19 -10.61 -13.09 28.26
C PHE A 19 -9.13 -12.70 28.27
N CYS A 20 -8.43 -13.00 27.18
CA CYS A 20 -7.05 -12.54 27.03
C CYS A 20 -7.00 -11.01 26.97
N ILE A 21 -6.18 -10.40 27.81
CA ILE A 21 -6.05 -8.93 27.94
C ILE A 21 -5.59 -8.29 26.60
N LYS A 22 -4.83 -9.04 25.79
CA LYS A 22 -4.23 -8.55 24.55
C LYS A 22 -5.13 -8.74 23.33
N CYS A 23 -5.80 -9.89 23.20
CA CYS A 23 -6.60 -10.18 22.01
C CYS A 23 -8.07 -10.47 22.24
N ASP A 24 -8.53 -10.32 23.48
CA ASP A 24 -9.92 -10.50 23.89
C ASP A 24 -10.45 -11.89 23.52
N PHE A 25 -9.55 -12.88 23.51
CA PHE A 25 -9.88 -14.27 23.23
C PHE A 25 -10.47 -14.92 24.47
N PRO A 26 -11.64 -15.58 24.39
CA PRO A 26 -12.28 -16.21 25.54
C PRO A 26 -11.51 -17.46 25.97
N LEU A 27 -10.86 -17.42 27.14
CA LEU A 27 -10.10 -18.55 27.69
C LEU A 27 -11.02 -19.56 28.38
N THR A 28 -12.09 -19.07 29.02
CA THR A 28 -13.10 -19.87 29.74
C THR A 28 -14.41 -20.08 28.94
N GLY A 29 -14.50 -19.53 27.73
CA GLY A 29 -15.69 -19.66 26.87
C GLY A 29 -15.90 -21.06 26.27
N THR A 30 -17.04 -21.25 25.61
CA THR A 30 -17.37 -22.53 24.95
C THR A 30 -16.44 -22.80 23.77
N GLU A 31 -16.28 -24.06 23.35
CA GLU A 31 -15.52 -24.43 22.14
C GLU A 31 -16.07 -23.72 20.88
N LYS A 32 -17.37 -23.43 20.85
CA LYS A 32 -18.00 -22.62 19.80
C LYS A 32 -17.55 -21.16 19.83
N ASP A 33 -17.47 -20.55 21.00
CA ASP A 33 -17.00 -19.16 21.14
C ASP A 33 -15.51 -19.01 20.83
N LYS A 34 -14.70 -19.99 21.27
CA LYS A 34 -13.27 -20.07 20.97
C LYS A 34 -13.01 -20.19 19.47
N SER A 35 -13.72 -21.07 18.78
CA SER A 35 -13.57 -21.27 17.32
C SER A 35 -14.02 -20.05 16.50
N ILE A 36 -15.12 -19.39 16.87
CA ILE A 36 -15.55 -18.15 16.20
C ILE A 36 -14.51 -17.03 16.41
N ARG A 37 -13.98 -16.88 17.63
CA ARG A 37 -13.00 -15.82 17.94
C ARG A 37 -11.63 -16.09 17.34
N ILE A 38 -11.18 -17.35 17.25
CA ILE A 38 -9.92 -17.68 16.57
C ILE A 38 -10.03 -17.42 15.07
N GLY A 39 -11.16 -17.74 14.44
CA GLY A 39 -11.41 -17.43 13.03
C GLY A 39 -11.36 -15.92 12.77
N LYS A 40 -11.98 -15.10 13.62
CA LYS A 40 -11.89 -13.63 13.54
C LYS A 40 -10.45 -13.12 13.72
N PHE A 41 -9.66 -13.74 14.60
CA PHE A 41 -8.27 -13.35 14.82
C PHE A 41 -7.36 -13.73 13.63
N ILE A 42 -7.52 -14.93 13.09
CA ILE A 42 -6.80 -15.40 11.90
C ILE A 42 -7.13 -14.53 10.69
N GLY A 43 -8.42 -14.23 10.46
CA GLY A 43 -8.85 -13.31 9.40
C GLY A 43 -8.21 -11.92 9.54
N LYS A 44 -8.11 -11.39 10.77
CA LYS A 44 -7.43 -10.12 11.01
C LYS A 44 -5.91 -10.20 10.85
N LYS A 45 -5.29 -11.36 11.11
CA LYS A 45 -3.86 -11.58 10.81
C LYS A 45 -3.60 -11.59 9.30
N GLY A 46 -4.58 -12.03 8.50
CA GLY A 46 -4.57 -11.91 7.04
C GLY A 46 -4.32 -10.49 6.54
N ILE A 47 -4.78 -9.47 7.27
CA ILE A 47 -4.58 -8.05 6.92
C ILE A 47 -3.09 -7.68 6.77
N ILE A 48 -2.20 -8.29 7.56
CA ILE A 48 -0.75 -8.04 7.43
C ILE A 48 -0.23 -8.59 6.09
N PHE A 49 -0.66 -9.80 5.73
CA PHE A 49 -0.29 -10.44 4.47
C PHE A 49 -0.88 -9.71 3.26
N ASP A 50 -2.14 -9.30 3.35
CA ASP A 50 -2.82 -8.52 2.31
C ASP A 50 -2.15 -7.16 2.11
N ALA A 51 -1.68 -6.53 3.20
CA ALA A 51 -0.90 -5.31 3.11
C ALA A 51 0.42 -5.53 2.34
N ASP A 52 1.24 -6.52 2.69
CA ASP A 52 2.50 -6.79 1.97
C ASP A 52 2.26 -7.17 0.50
N ASN A 53 1.26 -8.00 0.22
CA ASN A 53 0.88 -8.36 -1.14
C ASN A 53 0.39 -7.14 -1.95
N SER A 54 -0.38 -6.24 -1.34
CA SER A 54 -0.80 -5.00 -1.99
C SER A 54 0.39 -4.08 -2.28
N LEU A 55 1.37 -3.98 -1.39
CA LEU A 55 2.59 -3.20 -1.61
C LEU A 55 3.42 -3.78 -2.76
N GLU A 56 3.51 -5.11 -2.86
CA GLU A 56 4.17 -5.79 -3.99
C GLU A 56 3.51 -5.49 -5.33
N LYS A 57 2.18 -5.49 -5.38
CA LYS A 57 1.44 -5.12 -6.59
C LYS A 57 1.69 -3.66 -6.98
N SER A 58 1.59 -2.74 -6.01
CA SER A 58 1.86 -1.32 -6.24
C SER A 58 3.31 -1.05 -6.64
N ARG A 59 4.28 -1.80 -6.09
CA ARG A 59 5.68 -1.75 -6.52
C ARG A 59 5.84 -2.07 -8.00
N LYS A 60 5.23 -3.18 -8.46
CA LYS A 60 5.28 -3.57 -9.88
C LYS A 60 4.62 -2.50 -10.76
N LEU A 61 3.50 -1.93 -10.34
CA LEU A 61 2.84 -0.84 -11.07
C LEU A 61 3.71 0.42 -11.16
N LEU A 62 4.41 0.80 -10.09
CA LEU A 62 5.35 1.92 -10.13
C LEU A 62 6.51 1.65 -11.10
N TYR A 63 7.01 0.42 -11.18
CA TYR A 63 8.01 0.06 -12.20
C TYR A 63 7.47 0.12 -13.62
N TYR A 64 6.24 -0.36 -13.86
CA TYR A 64 5.61 -0.21 -15.17
C TYR A 64 5.36 1.26 -15.53
N ALA A 65 4.94 2.08 -14.57
CA ALA A 65 4.78 3.51 -14.77
C ALA A 65 6.12 4.18 -15.11
N ALA A 66 7.17 3.91 -14.34
CA ALA A 66 8.52 4.44 -14.61
C ALA A 66 9.02 4.02 -16.00
N ALA A 67 8.86 2.75 -16.38
CA ALA A 67 9.21 2.26 -17.71
C ALA A 67 8.44 3.00 -18.81
N PHE A 68 7.14 3.25 -18.61
CA PHE A 68 6.32 4.01 -19.55
C PHE A 68 6.80 5.46 -19.69
N PHE A 69 7.14 6.14 -18.58
CA PHE A 69 7.72 7.49 -18.63
C PHE A 69 9.07 7.51 -19.37
N ILE A 70 9.95 6.53 -19.10
CA ILE A 70 11.25 6.43 -19.77
C ILE A 70 11.07 6.20 -21.27
N LEU A 71 10.17 5.30 -21.67
CA LEU A 71 9.83 5.09 -23.09
C LEU A 71 9.28 6.36 -23.73
N GLY A 72 8.43 7.11 -23.02
CA GLY A 72 7.94 8.41 -23.47
C GLY A 72 9.07 9.41 -23.73
N ILE A 73 10.08 9.45 -22.88
CA ILE A 73 11.29 10.28 -23.06
C ILE A 73 12.07 9.85 -24.30
N ILE A 74 12.28 8.54 -24.50
CA ILE A 74 13.02 8.00 -25.65
C ILE A 74 12.32 8.33 -26.96
N ILE A 75 11.00 8.11 -27.03
CA ILE A 75 10.20 8.38 -28.25
C ILE A 75 10.22 9.87 -28.59
N ASN A 76 10.13 10.74 -27.58
CA ASN A 76 10.09 12.20 -27.77
C ASN A 76 11.46 12.86 -27.67
N PHE A 77 12.55 12.08 -27.71
CA PHE A 77 13.90 12.57 -27.39
C PHE A 77 14.31 13.76 -28.28
N SER A 78 14.11 13.64 -29.60
CA SER A 78 14.42 14.69 -30.58
C SER A 78 13.65 16.00 -30.34
N SER A 79 12.40 15.90 -29.86
CA SER A 79 11.58 17.07 -29.52
C SER A 79 12.02 17.70 -28.19
N LEU A 80 12.32 16.85 -27.20
CA LEU A 80 12.75 17.25 -25.86
C LEU A 80 14.15 17.84 -25.82
N THR A 81 15.07 17.44 -26.72
CA THR A 81 16.42 18.01 -26.78
C THR A 81 16.42 19.50 -27.12
N ASN A 82 15.39 20.00 -27.80
CA ASN A 82 15.22 21.43 -28.09
C ASN A 82 14.76 22.21 -26.85
N ASN A 83 14.30 21.53 -25.79
CA ASN A 83 13.87 22.12 -24.53
C ASN A 83 14.47 21.34 -23.35
N ILE A 84 15.71 21.69 -23.00
CA ILE A 84 16.48 21.04 -21.93
C ILE A 84 15.72 21.01 -20.58
N LEU A 85 14.89 22.04 -20.32
CA LEU A 85 14.10 22.13 -19.09
C LEU A 85 13.01 21.07 -19.07
N ALA A 86 12.29 20.89 -20.18
CA ALA A 86 11.28 19.84 -20.32
C ALA A 86 11.90 18.44 -20.23
N LEU A 87 13.08 18.24 -20.82
CA LEU A 87 13.81 16.97 -20.71
C LEU A 87 14.17 16.67 -19.25
N GLY A 88 14.77 17.63 -18.54
CA GLY A 88 15.14 17.48 -17.14
C GLY A 88 13.94 17.18 -16.23
N PHE A 89 12.81 17.85 -16.47
CA PHE A 89 11.58 17.63 -15.72
C PHE A 89 11.02 16.20 -15.91
N ASN A 90 10.98 15.71 -17.15
CA ASN A 90 10.51 14.35 -17.44
C ASN A 90 11.42 13.28 -16.82
N ILE A 91 12.74 13.45 -16.91
CA ILE A 91 13.72 12.54 -16.28
C ILE A 91 13.53 12.54 -14.76
N SER A 92 13.35 13.71 -14.15
CA SER A 92 13.10 13.84 -12.71
C SER A 92 11.84 13.07 -12.28
N ILE A 93 10.73 13.21 -13.01
CA ILE A 93 9.50 12.46 -12.74
C ILE A 93 9.75 10.94 -12.79
N ALA A 94 10.40 10.45 -13.85
CA ALA A 94 10.69 9.03 -14.00
C ALA A 94 11.54 8.50 -12.84
N MET A 95 12.57 9.26 -12.43
CA MET A 95 13.45 8.92 -11.31
C MET A 95 12.71 8.90 -9.97
N VAL A 96 11.81 9.85 -9.72
CA VAL A 96 10.99 9.88 -8.50
C VAL A 96 10.10 8.65 -8.43
N ILE A 97 9.38 8.32 -9.51
CA ILE A 97 8.49 7.16 -9.56
C ILE A 97 9.28 5.86 -9.36
N LEU A 98 10.43 5.72 -10.03
CA LEU A 98 11.30 4.56 -9.90
C LEU A 98 11.82 4.39 -8.46
N THR A 99 12.30 5.47 -7.87
CA THR A 99 12.82 5.49 -6.49
C THR A 99 11.73 5.13 -5.48
N CYS A 100 10.50 5.63 -5.68
CA CYS A 100 9.35 5.23 -4.88
C CYS A 100 9.07 3.74 -4.99
N GLY A 101 9.14 3.15 -6.20
CA GLY A 101 9.01 1.71 -6.40
C GLY A 101 10.07 0.90 -5.63
N ILE A 102 11.33 1.33 -5.64
CA ILE A 102 12.43 0.66 -4.92
C ILE A 102 12.23 0.73 -3.40
N LEU A 103 11.84 1.91 -2.89
CA LEU A 103 11.82 2.18 -1.45
C LEU A 103 10.45 1.96 -0.80
N ILE A 104 9.43 1.55 -1.55
CA ILE A 104 8.05 1.36 -1.06
C ILE A 104 7.97 0.44 0.17
N LYS A 105 8.82 -0.57 0.29
CA LYS A 105 8.81 -1.46 1.46
C LYS A 105 9.44 -0.86 2.71
N LYS A 106 10.32 0.15 2.56
CA LYS A 106 11.01 0.80 3.70
C LYS A 106 10.11 1.82 4.39
N ALA A 107 9.41 2.66 3.62
CA ALA A 107 8.45 3.63 4.15
C ALA A 107 7.18 3.68 3.28
N PRO A 108 6.29 2.67 3.41
CA PRO A 108 5.13 2.50 2.52
C PRO A 108 4.26 3.74 2.34
N LEU A 109 3.91 4.44 3.43
CA LEU A 109 3.06 5.63 3.32
C LEU A 109 3.69 6.73 2.47
N VAL A 110 4.95 7.06 2.73
CA VAL A 110 5.66 8.15 2.04
C VAL A 110 5.79 7.82 0.55
N PHE A 111 6.26 6.62 0.24
CA PHE A 111 6.53 6.19 -1.14
C PHE A 111 5.28 5.77 -1.92
N LEU A 112 4.11 5.66 -1.27
CA LEU A 112 2.81 5.58 -1.95
C LEU A 112 2.21 6.96 -2.21
N LEU A 113 2.34 7.90 -1.26
CA LEU A 113 1.75 9.23 -1.35
C LEU A 113 2.47 10.13 -2.37
N ILE A 114 3.81 10.11 -2.40
CA ILE A 114 4.60 10.91 -3.35
C ILE A 114 4.17 10.65 -4.80
N PRO A 115 4.21 9.41 -5.33
CA PRO A 115 3.83 9.17 -6.72
C PRO A 115 2.34 9.40 -6.95
N LEU A 116 1.49 9.18 -5.94
CA LEU A 116 0.05 9.47 -6.03
C LEU A 116 -0.17 10.97 -6.30
N ILE A 117 0.37 11.84 -5.45
CA ILE A 117 0.23 13.30 -5.58
C ILE A 117 0.88 13.79 -6.88
N LEU A 118 2.05 13.26 -7.25
CA LEU A 118 2.74 13.61 -8.48
C LEU A 118 1.90 13.27 -9.71
N LEU A 119 1.34 12.06 -9.79
CA LEU A 119 0.50 11.63 -10.91
C LEU A 119 -0.80 12.43 -10.98
N LEU A 120 -1.46 12.67 -9.84
CA LEU A 120 -2.64 13.53 -9.80
C LEU A 120 -2.33 14.95 -10.29
N SER A 121 -1.18 15.51 -9.90
CA SER A 121 -0.76 16.86 -10.33
C SER A 121 -0.51 16.90 -11.83
N ILE A 122 0.20 15.91 -12.38
CA ILE A 122 0.47 15.82 -13.83
C ILE A 122 -0.84 15.68 -14.61
N TYR A 123 -1.75 14.81 -14.19
CA TYR A 123 -3.03 14.63 -14.86
C TYR A 123 -3.96 15.83 -14.72
N GLY A 124 -3.94 16.49 -13.55
CA GLY A 124 -4.69 17.73 -13.32
C GLY A 124 -4.20 18.87 -14.22
N LEU A 125 -2.88 19.06 -14.31
CA LEU A 125 -2.29 20.05 -15.21
C LEU A 125 -2.63 19.74 -16.67
N ASN A 126 -2.45 18.49 -17.11
CA ASN A 126 -2.78 18.09 -18.48
C ASN A 126 -4.26 18.32 -18.81
N TYR A 127 -5.16 18.10 -17.85
CA TYR A 127 -6.58 18.39 -18.04
C TYR A 127 -6.87 19.88 -18.23
N MET A 128 -6.16 20.77 -17.53
CA MET A 128 -6.32 22.22 -17.70
C MET A 128 -5.81 22.70 -19.06
N TYR A 129 -4.76 22.08 -19.60
CA TYR A 129 -4.22 22.45 -20.93
C TYR A 129 -5.00 21.82 -22.09
N ASP A 130 -5.38 20.54 -21.98
CA ASP A 130 -6.15 19.84 -23.00
C ASP A 130 -7.13 18.83 -22.35
N PRO A 131 -8.41 19.19 -22.21
CA PRO A 131 -9.40 18.32 -21.59
C PRO A 131 -9.70 17.06 -22.41
N THR A 132 -9.33 17.02 -23.70
CA THR A 132 -9.51 15.84 -24.56
C THR A 132 -8.47 14.74 -24.28
N SER A 133 -7.42 15.05 -23.53
CA SER A 133 -6.38 14.10 -23.09
C SER A 133 -6.81 13.18 -21.93
N LEU A 134 -7.94 13.48 -21.28
CA LEU A 134 -8.47 12.75 -20.14
C LEU A 134 -8.90 11.30 -20.48
N PRO A 135 -9.76 11.05 -21.49
CA PRO A 135 -10.22 9.71 -21.82
C PRO A 135 -9.12 8.80 -22.37
N ARG A 136 -8.05 9.35 -22.96
CA ARG A 136 -6.90 8.56 -23.43
C ARG A 136 -6.14 7.96 -22.24
N GLY A 137 -6.13 6.63 -22.20
CA GLY A 137 -5.43 5.87 -21.17
C GLY A 137 -6.04 5.97 -19.77
N ILE A 138 -7.28 6.44 -19.64
CA ILE A 138 -7.96 6.63 -18.34
C ILE A 138 -7.97 5.34 -17.51
N PHE A 139 -8.11 4.19 -18.16
CA PHE A 139 -8.07 2.88 -17.51
C PHE A 139 -6.76 2.65 -16.76
N PHE A 140 -5.61 2.90 -17.40
CA PHE A 140 -4.30 2.74 -16.75
C PHE A 140 -4.08 3.77 -15.64
N LYS A 141 -4.53 5.01 -15.83
CA LYS A 141 -4.45 6.08 -14.82
C LYS A 141 -5.23 5.67 -13.56
N LEU A 142 -6.48 5.24 -13.72
CA LEU A 142 -7.34 4.78 -12.63
C LEU A 142 -6.80 3.53 -11.96
N LEU A 143 -6.24 2.58 -12.72
CA LEU A 143 -5.65 1.37 -12.17
C LEU A 143 -4.47 1.69 -11.25
N ILE A 144 -3.55 2.55 -11.68
CA ILE A 144 -2.39 2.94 -10.88
C ILE A 144 -2.85 3.70 -9.62
N ILE A 145 -3.69 4.72 -9.78
CA ILE A 145 -4.19 5.54 -8.66
C ILE A 145 -4.97 4.66 -7.66
N GLY A 146 -5.88 3.83 -8.16
CA GLY A 146 -6.69 2.91 -7.34
C GLY A 146 -5.83 1.91 -6.58
N SER A 147 -4.81 1.34 -7.22
CA SER A 147 -3.88 0.43 -6.53
C SER A 147 -3.09 1.13 -5.43
N LEU A 148 -2.61 2.35 -5.67
CA LEU A 148 -1.87 3.12 -4.66
C LEU A 148 -2.77 3.43 -3.45
N ILE A 149 -4.00 3.89 -3.69
CA ILE A 149 -4.99 4.15 -2.61
C ILE A 149 -5.31 2.88 -1.83
N TYR A 150 -5.54 1.76 -2.54
CA TYR A 150 -5.82 0.47 -1.92
C TYR A 150 -4.66 -0.02 -1.04
N SER A 151 -3.41 0.13 -1.51
CA SER A 151 -2.22 -0.18 -0.73
C SER A 151 -2.07 0.70 0.51
N ILE A 152 -2.40 1.99 0.42
CA ILE A 152 -2.40 2.89 1.59
C ILE A 152 -3.41 2.40 2.62
N TYR A 153 -4.63 2.07 2.19
CA TYR A 153 -5.69 1.57 3.08
C TYR A 153 -5.27 0.29 3.82
N ASN A 154 -4.77 -0.71 3.08
CA ASN A 154 -4.33 -1.98 3.66
C ASN A 154 -3.14 -1.80 4.60
N TYR A 155 -2.18 -0.94 4.24
CA TYR A 155 -1.05 -0.64 5.11
C TYR A 155 -1.51 0.01 6.43
N LEU A 156 -2.41 1.00 6.38
CA LEU A 156 -2.96 1.64 7.58
C LEU A 156 -3.75 0.64 8.45
N ALA A 157 -4.50 -0.27 7.84
CA ALA A 157 -5.21 -1.33 8.55
C ALA A 157 -4.23 -2.30 9.24
N SER A 158 -3.14 -2.67 8.56
CA SER A 158 -2.07 -3.52 9.09
C SER A 158 -1.32 -2.83 10.24
N GLU A 159 -0.97 -1.55 10.12
CA GLU A 159 -0.34 -0.76 11.19
C GLU A 159 -1.23 -0.67 12.44
N LYS A 160 -2.53 -0.40 12.26
CA LYS A 160 -3.50 -0.41 13.38
C LYS A 160 -3.57 -1.77 14.06
N PHE A 161 -3.52 -2.85 13.27
CA PHE A 161 -3.50 -4.21 13.81
C PHE A 161 -2.21 -4.49 14.59
N LYS A 162 -1.03 -4.19 14.02
CA LYS A 162 0.26 -4.39 14.69
C LYS A 162 0.35 -3.62 16.00
N LYS A 163 -0.06 -2.35 16.02
CA LYS A 163 -0.11 -1.53 17.24
C LYS A 163 -1.07 -2.09 18.30
N LYS A 164 -2.23 -2.59 17.88
CA LYS A 164 -3.22 -3.16 18.80
C LYS A 164 -2.76 -4.48 19.42
N TYR A 165 -1.99 -5.28 18.68
CA TYR A 165 -1.61 -6.64 19.08
C TYR A 165 -0.10 -6.80 19.32
N ASN A 166 0.67 -5.71 19.48
CA ASN A 166 2.14 -5.68 19.62
C ASN A 166 2.82 -6.78 18.78
N TYR A 167 2.65 -6.69 17.47
CA TYR A 167 3.20 -7.61 16.47
C TYR A 167 4.29 -6.92 15.66
#